data_AF-A0A257K4E7-F1
#
_entry.id   AF-A0A257K4E7-F1
#
_cell.length_a   1.000
_cell.length_b   1.000
_cell.length_c   1.000
_cell.angle_alpha   90.00
_cell.angle_beta   90.00
_cell.angle_gamma   90.00
#
_symmetry.space_group_name_H-M   'P 1'
#
loop_
_entity.id
_entity.type
_entity.pdbx_description
1 polymer ?
#
loop_
_entity_poly.entity_id
_entity_poly.type
_entity_poly.pdbx_seq_one_letter_code
_entity_poly.pdbx_strand_id
1 'polypeptide(L)'
;MKKSYCLLFIIFFTLVGYSQNFESFASGIKINNTIYNITGSQPIQLINPDPGAQFFDGLSLGTFGQNANCMSITGGEVKTWKTATSNVCAVTLNWRVYTAGSPSGGFNAVPLTQVFDCNTVTSIFDDGFGPCSANDQKWKDYTLNTNFLSGLTPGNYILEIFYSFDGSDTTTSTCETTRFINN
;
A
#
# COMPACT_ATOMS: atom_id res chain seq x y z
N MET A 1 11.29 23.23 -62.44
CA MET A 1 10.76 22.00 -61.82
C MET A 1 11.28 21.91 -60.39
N LYS A 2 10.51 22.35 -59.38
CA LYS A 2 10.89 22.25 -57.97
C LYS A 2 10.28 20.96 -57.40
N LYS A 3 11.13 20.01 -57.00
CA LYS A 3 10.71 18.78 -56.32
C LYS A 3 10.47 19.11 -54.84
N SER A 4 9.22 18.99 -54.40
CA SER A 4 8.87 19.08 -52.98
C SER A 4 8.84 17.66 -52.42
N TYR A 5 9.78 17.33 -51.54
CA TYR A 5 9.77 16.04 -50.84
C TYR A 5 9.02 16.22 -49.52
N CYS A 6 7.89 15.54 -49.40
CA CYS A 6 7.13 15.47 -48.16
C CYS A 6 7.77 14.39 -47.27
N LEU A 7 8.49 14.80 -46.22
CA LEU A 7 9.04 13.89 -45.23
C LEU A 7 7.89 13.46 -44.31
N LEU A 8 7.37 12.25 -44.52
CA LEU A 8 6.37 11.63 -43.64
C LEU A 8 7.09 11.04 -42.43
N PHE A 9 7.07 11.73 -41.30
CA PHE A 9 7.64 11.25 -40.04
C PHE A 9 6.58 10.44 -39.29
N ILE A 10 6.52 9.12 -39.52
CA ILE A 10 5.69 8.21 -38.74
C ILE A 10 6.43 7.90 -37.45
N ILE A 11 6.04 8.54 -36.35
CA ILE A 11 6.45 8.17 -35.00
C ILE A 11 5.59 6.98 -34.57
N PHE A 12 6.12 5.78 -34.72
CA PHE A 12 5.54 4.58 -34.15
C PHE A 12 6.03 4.48 -32.69
N PHE A 13 5.28 5.09 -31.77
CA PHE A 13 5.52 4.93 -30.33
C PHE A 13 5.02 3.53 -29.94
N THR A 14 5.88 2.52 -29.99
CA THR A 14 5.59 1.23 -29.36
C THR A 14 5.56 1.46 -27.85
N LEU A 15 4.37 1.65 -27.31
CA LEU A 15 4.12 1.45 -25.88
C LEU A 15 4.34 -0.05 -25.62
N VAL A 16 5.57 -0.44 -25.25
CA VAL A 16 5.81 -1.70 -24.58
C VAL A 16 5.19 -1.55 -23.19
N GLY A 17 3.87 -1.77 -23.10
CA GLY A 17 3.23 -2.00 -21.82
C GLY A 17 3.81 -3.30 -21.29
N TYR A 18 4.72 -3.23 -20.33
CA TYR A 18 5.05 -4.40 -19.52
C TYR A 18 3.73 -4.83 -18.86
N SER A 19 3.19 -5.98 -19.24
CA SER A 19 2.13 -6.62 -18.47
C SER A 19 2.70 -6.82 -17.07
N GLN A 20 2.05 -6.22 -16.08
CA GLN A 20 2.46 -6.39 -14.70
C GLN A 20 2.24 -7.86 -14.32
N ASN A 21 3.24 -8.50 -13.72
CA ASN A 21 3.17 -9.89 -13.27
C ASN A 21 3.02 -10.00 -11.75
N PHE A 22 3.11 -8.91 -11.01
CA PHE A 22 2.72 -8.83 -9.61
C PHE A 22 2.13 -7.46 -9.32
N GLU A 23 1.23 -7.35 -8.35
CA GLU A 23 0.64 -6.08 -7.91
C GLU A 23 0.00 -6.18 -6.53
N SER A 24 -0.40 -5.04 -5.99
CA SER A 24 -1.34 -4.95 -4.87
C SER A 24 -2.79 -4.87 -5.33
N PHE A 25 -3.73 -5.33 -4.51
CA PHE A 25 -5.16 -5.18 -4.79
C PHE A 25 -5.98 -4.69 -3.61
N ALA A 26 -5.41 -4.63 -2.41
CA ALA A 26 -5.99 -3.95 -1.27
C ALA A 26 -4.90 -3.57 -0.26
N SER A 27 -5.12 -2.46 0.45
CA SER A 27 -4.25 -2.04 1.55
C SER A 27 -5.04 -1.30 2.61
N GLY A 28 -4.54 -1.30 3.83
CA GLY A 28 -5.19 -0.68 4.97
C GLY A 28 -4.21 -0.36 6.09
N ILE A 29 -4.62 0.55 6.97
CA ILE A 29 -3.87 0.93 8.16
C ILE A 29 -4.75 0.74 9.39
N LYS A 30 -4.19 0.17 10.45
CA LYS A 30 -4.87 0.04 11.74
C LYS A 30 -4.35 1.09 12.70
N ILE A 31 -5.21 2.04 13.06
CA ILE A 31 -4.93 3.06 14.08
C ILE A 31 -5.76 2.70 15.31
N ASN A 32 -5.09 2.44 16.43
CA ASN A 32 -5.67 1.85 17.63
C ASN A 32 -6.49 0.57 17.35
N ASN A 33 -7.82 0.64 17.42
CA ASN A 33 -8.70 -0.51 17.19
C ASN A 33 -9.50 -0.40 15.89
N THR A 34 -9.22 0.61 15.07
CA THR A 34 -9.93 0.88 13.83
C THR A 34 -9.04 0.60 12.64
N ILE A 35 -9.56 -0.18 11.69
CA ILE A 35 -8.92 -0.42 10.39
C ILE A 35 -9.55 0.53 9.37
N TYR A 36 -8.70 1.34 8.76
CA TYR A 36 -9.03 2.23 7.66
C TYR A 36 -8.50 1.63 6.36
N ASN A 37 -9.32 1.60 5.32
CA ASN A 37 -8.88 1.19 4.00
C ASN A 37 -8.04 2.31 3.36
N ILE A 38 -7.01 1.95 2.60
CA ILE A 38 -6.25 2.90 1.78
C ILE A 38 -6.60 2.67 0.30
N THR A 39 -6.46 1.42 -0.16
CA THR A 39 -6.85 1.00 -1.52
C THR A 39 -7.66 -0.28 -1.47
N GLY A 40 -8.43 -0.54 -2.53
CA GLY A 40 -9.14 -1.79 -2.72
C GLY A 40 -9.73 -1.89 -4.13
N SER A 41 -9.51 -3.02 -4.79
CA SER A 41 -10.05 -3.29 -6.13
C SER A 41 -11.56 -3.52 -6.12
N GLN A 42 -12.09 -4.08 -5.02
CA GLN A 42 -13.51 -4.42 -4.83
C GLN A 42 -13.87 -4.37 -3.34
N PRO A 43 -15.15 -4.11 -2.98
CA PRO A 43 -15.57 -4.02 -1.58
C PRO A 43 -15.22 -5.26 -0.73
N ILE A 44 -15.41 -6.47 -1.27
CA ILE A 44 -15.11 -7.71 -0.55
C ILE A 44 -13.61 -7.96 -0.35
N GLN A 45 -12.77 -7.29 -1.14
CA GLN A 45 -11.31 -7.43 -1.09
C GLN A 45 -10.64 -6.41 -0.17
N LEU A 46 -11.36 -5.37 0.25
CA LEU A 46 -10.89 -4.40 1.23
C LEU A 46 -10.34 -5.09 2.49
N ILE A 47 -9.41 -4.42 3.17
CA ILE A 47 -8.88 -4.93 4.44
C ILE A 47 -10.00 -4.95 5.48
N ASN A 48 -10.78 -3.87 5.54
CA ASN A 48 -12.04 -3.81 6.27
C ASN A 48 -13.22 -3.78 5.27
N PRO A 49 -13.89 -4.93 5.01
CA PRO A 49 -14.99 -5.02 4.06
C PRO A 49 -16.35 -4.59 4.63
N ASP A 50 -16.41 -4.11 5.88
CA ASP A 50 -17.65 -3.57 6.46
C ASP A 50 -18.17 -2.41 5.59
N PRO A 51 -19.46 -2.37 5.21
CA PRO A 51 -20.05 -1.25 4.47
C PRO A 51 -19.85 0.12 5.11
N GLY A 52 -19.67 0.19 6.44
CA GLY A 52 -19.39 1.43 7.17
C GLY A 52 -17.90 1.74 7.34
N ALA A 53 -16.99 0.90 6.82
CA ALA A 53 -15.57 1.10 6.93
C ALA A 53 -15.13 2.37 6.19
N GLN A 54 -14.31 3.18 6.85
CA GLN A 54 -13.80 4.43 6.29
C GLN A 54 -12.51 4.21 5.49
N PHE A 55 -12.33 5.04 4.47
CA PHE A 55 -11.02 5.22 3.84
C PHE A 55 -10.18 6.21 4.64
N PHE A 56 -8.86 6.01 4.65
CA PHE A 56 -7.93 6.84 5.39
C PHE A 56 -7.71 8.22 4.76
N ASP A 57 -7.79 8.32 3.43
CA ASP A 57 -7.49 9.57 2.74
C ASP A 57 -8.51 10.67 3.03
N GLY A 58 -7.99 11.88 3.23
CA GLY A 58 -8.77 13.04 3.65
C GLY A 58 -9.44 12.90 5.03
N LEU A 59 -9.22 11.82 5.77
CA LEU A 59 -9.89 11.59 7.05
C LEU A 59 -9.35 12.52 8.14
N SER A 60 -10.26 13.19 8.84
CA SER A 60 -9.93 13.88 10.09
C SER A 60 -9.82 12.87 11.23
N LEU A 61 -8.61 12.70 11.77
CA LEU A 61 -8.37 11.85 12.95
C LEU A 61 -8.83 12.50 14.25
N GLY A 62 -9.10 13.81 14.24
CA GLY A 62 -9.62 14.57 15.37
C GLY A 62 -8.63 15.57 15.96
N THR A 63 -8.94 16.03 17.17
CA THR A 63 -8.12 16.98 17.94
C THR A 63 -7.59 16.30 19.18
N PHE A 64 -6.28 16.45 19.42
CA PHE A 64 -5.59 15.79 20.51
C PHE A 64 -4.90 16.80 21.40
N GLY A 65 -4.82 16.50 22.70
CA GLY A 65 -3.99 17.27 23.61
C GLY A 65 -2.52 17.15 23.22
N GLN A 66 -1.73 18.16 23.57
CA GLN A 66 -0.27 18.10 23.40
C GLN A 66 0.29 16.87 24.13
N ASN A 67 1.18 16.11 23.48
CA ASN A 67 1.76 14.88 24.00
C ASN A 67 0.73 13.79 24.39
N ALA A 68 -0.43 13.76 23.71
CA ALA A 68 -1.38 12.70 23.90
C ALA A 68 -0.78 11.33 23.52
N ASN A 69 -1.17 10.29 24.26
CA ASN A 69 -0.79 8.89 24.03
C ASN A 69 -1.95 8.04 23.51
N CYS A 70 -3.02 8.69 23.03
CA CYS A 70 -4.26 8.01 22.65
C CYS A 70 -4.31 7.60 21.18
N MET A 71 -3.30 7.92 20.35
CA MET A 71 -3.31 7.61 18.93
C MET A 71 -2.02 6.94 18.49
N SER A 72 -2.12 5.68 18.10
CA SER A 72 -0.98 4.91 17.62
C SER A 72 -1.32 4.16 16.34
N ILE A 73 -0.34 4.09 15.43
CA ILE A 73 -0.34 3.07 14.38
C ILE A 73 -0.11 1.73 15.07
N THR A 74 -1.10 0.86 14.97
CA THR A 74 -1.09 -0.47 15.60
C THR A 74 -1.08 -1.62 14.60
N GLY A 75 -1.13 -1.30 13.31
CA GLY A 75 -0.82 -2.28 12.30
C GLY A 75 -0.94 -1.77 10.88
N GLY A 76 -0.37 -2.55 9.96
CA GLY A 76 -0.54 -2.38 8.52
C GLY A 76 -0.90 -3.72 7.87
N GLU A 77 -1.66 -3.67 6.78
CA GLU A 77 -2.00 -4.84 5.98
C GLU A 77 -2.05 -4.48 4.49
N VAL A 78 -1.48 -5.34 3.66
CA VAL A 78 -1.51 -5.26 2.20
C VAL A 78 -1.80 -6.64 1.63
N LYS A 79 -2.67 -6.71 0.63
CA LYS A 79 -2.89 -7.90 -0.17
C LYS A 79 -2.30 -7.70 -1.56
N THR A 80 -1.48 -8.65 -1.98
CA THR A 80 -0.79 -8.66 -3.28
C THR A 80 -1.12 -9.93 -4.05
N TRP A 81 -0.93 -9.90 -5.35
CA TRP A 81 -0.96 -11.07 -6.21
C TRP A 81 0.32 -11.16 -7.04
N LYS A 82 0.67 -12.37 -7.47
CA LYS A 82 1.75 -12.65 -8.41
C LYS A 82 1.36 -13.74 -9.41
N THR A 83 1.94 -13.74 -10.60
CA THR A 83 1.86 -14.90 -11.51
C THR A 83 2.82 -16.00 -11.05
N ALA A 84 2.72 -17.18 -11.69
CA ALA A 84 3.61 -18.30 -11.42
C ALA A 84 5.09 -18.03 -11.77
N THR A 85 5.39 -16.94 -12.49
CA THR A 85 6.75 -16.59 -12.93
C THR A 85 7.29 -15.34 -12.26
N SER A 86 6.55 -14.75 -11.31
CA SER A 86 6.92 -13.51 -10.63
C SER A 86 7.01 -13.71 -9.12
N ASN A 87 7.41 -12.64 -8.42
CA ASN A 87 7.52 -12.66 -6.97
C ASN A 87 7.04 -11.38 -6.31
N VAL A 88 6.62 -11.51 -5.05
CA VAL A 88 6.51 -10.41 -4.09
C VAL A 88 7.28 -10.86 -2.86
N CYS A 89 8.22 -10.03 -2.42
CA CYS A 89 9.25 -10.41 -1.47
C CYS A 89 9.16 -9.66 -0.14
N ALA A 90 8.70 -8.41 -0.19
CA ALA A 90 8.64 -7.56 0.97
C ALA A 90 7.55 -6.51 0.79
N VAL A 91 6.93 -6.12 1.91
CA VAL A 91 6.04 -4.97 1.99
C VAL A 91 6.50 -4.11 3.16
N THR A 92 6.57 -2.80 2.94
CA THR A 92 6.99 -1.81 3.92
C THR A 92 5.93 -0.74 4.06
N LEU A 93 5.45 -0.53 5.29
CA LEU A 93 4.67 0.64 5.68
C LEU A 93 5.61 1.83 5.83
N ASN A 94 5.34 2.91 5.10
CA ASN A 94 6.07 4.16 5.22
C ASN A 94 5.14 5.22 5.80
N TRP A 95 5.53 5.86 6.89
CA TRP A 95 4.72 6.91 7.51
C TRP A 95 5.54 8.10 8.01
N ARG A 96 4.94 9.30 7.99
CA ARG A 96 5.49 10.50 8.61
C ARG A 96 4.38 11.43 9.10
N VAL A 97 4.75 12.36 9.97
CA VAL A 97 3.86 13.45 10.40
C VAL A 97 4.54 14.78 10.16
N TYR A 98 3.80 15.75 9.59
CA TYR A 98 4.30 17.09 9.32
C TYR A 98 3.19 18.14 9.45
N THR A 99 3.56 19.40 9.63
CA THR A 99 2.61 20.52 9.74
C THR A 99 1.84 20.69 8.43
N ALA A 100 0.52 20.83 8.52
CA ALA A 100 -0.33 21.01 7.34
C ALA A 100 0.15 22.17 6.45
N GLY A 101 0.24 21.92 5.14
CA GLY A 101 0.77 22.87 4.16
C GLY A 101 2.30 22.96 4.08
N SER A 102 3.04 22.19 4.89
CA SER A 102 4.51 22.17 4.85
C SER A 102 5.08 20.74 4.93
N PRO A 103 4.99 19.96 3.84
CA PRO A 103 5.59 18.62 3.77
C PRO A 103 7.08 18.66 4.09
N SER A 104 7.48 17.92 5.12
CA SER A 104 8.85 17.88 5.61
C SER A 104 9.12 16.57 6.36
N GLY A 105 10.40 16.29 6.63
CA GLY A 105 10.82 15.07 7.30
C GLY A 105 10.85 13.84 6.39
N GLY A 106 11.70 12.88 6.78
CA GLY A 106 11.77 11.55 6.16
C GLY A 106 10.64 10.64 6.64
N PHE A 107 10.34 9.61 5.85
CA PHE A 107 9.42 8.56 6.27
C PHE A 107 10.11 7.58 7.23
N ASN A 108 9.36 7.16 8.24
CA ASN A 108 9.68 5.99 9.03
C ASN A 108 9.23 4.76 8.25
N ALA A 109 10.13 3.83 8.00
CA ALA A 109 9.86 2.58 7.30
C ALA A 109 9.67 1.43 8.30
N VAL A 110 8.58 0.69 8.16
CA VAL A 110 8.22 -0.45 9.01
C VAL A 110 7.92 -1.65 8.11
N PRO A 111 8.76 -2.71 8.12
CA PRO A 111 8.49 -3.90 7.33
C PRO A 111 7.29 -4.66 7.89
N LEU A 112 6.38 -5.12 7.02
CA LEU A 112 5.29 -6.03 7.38
C LEU A 112 5.81 -7.46 7.31
N THR A 113 6.13 -8.03 8.47
CA THR A 113 6.90 -9.28 8.56
C THR A 113 6.07 -10.56 8.50
N GLN A 114 4.75 -10.48 8.71
CA GLN A 114 3.88 -11.65 8.66
C GLN A 114 3.31 -11.81 7.26
N VAL A 115 3.55 -12.98 6.66
CA VAL A 115 3.11 -13.30 5.29
C VAL A 115 2.19 -14.52 5.35
N PHE A 116 1.05 -14.42 4.68
CA PHE A 116 0.07 -15.49 4.57
C PHE A 116 -0.27 -15.70 3.11
N ASP A 117 -0.04 -16.90 2.62
CA ASP A 117 -0.43 -17.28 1.27
C ASP A 117 -1.92 -17.64 1.23
N CYS A 118 -2.48 -17.69 0.02
CA CYS A 118 -3.84 -18.14 -0.16
C CYS A 118 -3.98 -19.65 -0.02
N ASN A 119 -4.88 -20.10 0.86
CA ASN A 119 -5.35 -21.48 0.84
C ASN A 119 -6.32 -21.66 -0.32
N THR A 120 -5.88 -22.31 -1.39
CA THR A 120 -6.67 -22.48 -2.62
C THR A 120 -7.83 -23.48 -2.47
N VAL A 121 -7.85 -24.29 -1.41
CA VAL A 121 -8.96 -25.21 -1.11
C VAL A 121 -10.15 -24.46 -0.52
N THR A 122 -9.88 -23.50 0.37
CA THR A 122 -10.92 -22.71 1.05
C THR A 122 -11.14 -21.33 0.44
N SER A 123 -10.24 -20.86 -0.42
CA SER A 123 -10.22 -19.48 -0.96
C SER A 123 -10.16 -18.41 0.13
N ILE A 124 -9.42 -18.70 1.21
CA ILE A 124 -9.19 -17.82 2.37
C ILE A 124 -7.69 -17.79 2.66
N PHE A 125 -7.15 -16.65 3.07
CA PHE A 125 -5.74 -16.56 3.48
C PHE A 125 -5.45 -17.49 4.68
N ASP A 126 -4.22 -17.98 4.81
CA ASP A 126 -3.85 -18.93 5.87
C ASP A 126 -3.97 -18.37 7.30
N ASP A 127 -4.13 -17.06 7.48
CA ASP A 127 -4.50 -16.47 8.76
C ASP A 127 -6.00 -16.63 9.12
N GLY A 128 -6.79 -17.21 8.22
CA GLY A 128 -8.21 -17.46 8.38
C GLY A 128 -9.12 -16.28 8.02
N PHE A 129 -8.58 -15.16 7.50
CA PHE A 129 -9.36 -13.94 7.28
C PHE A 129 -9.34 -13.47 5.82
N GLY A 130 -10.53 -13.23 5.27
CA GLY A 130 -10.71 -12.58 3.98
C GLY A 130 -10.46 -13.51 2.77
N PRO A 131 -11.16 -13.25 1.66
CA PRO A 131 -11.05 -14.07 0.46
C PRO A 131 -9.70 -13.88 -0.23
N CYS A 132 -9.29 -14.90 -0.98
CA CYS A 132 -8.11 -14.87 -1.81
C CYS A 132 -8.24 -15.85 -2.99
N SER A 133 -7.36 -15.69 -3.97
CA SER A 133 -7.16 -16.60 -5.10
C SER A 133 -5.73 -17.14 -5.13
N ALA A 134 -5.48 -18.15 -5.98
CA ALA A 134 -4.16 -18.73 -6.12
C ALA A 134 -3.09 -17.66 -6.42
N ASN A 135 -1.95 -17.77 -5.73
CA ASN A 135 -0.82 -16.82 -5.76
C ASN A 135 -1.08 -15.44 -5.13
N ASP A 136 -2.20 -15.24 -4.46
CA ASP A 136 -2.36 -14.08 -3.58
C ASP A 136 -1.55 -14.28 -2.30
N GLN A 137 -1.02 -13.16 -1.79
CA GLN A 137 -0.32 -13.08 -0.52
C GLN A 137 -0.86 -11.92 0.29
N LYS A 138 -0.99 -12.12 1.59
CA LYS A 138 -1.30 -11.07 2.56
C LYS A 138 -0.06 -10.80 3.42
N TRP A 139 0.28 -9.53 3.52
CA TRP A 139 1.38 -9.01 4.32
C TRP A 139 0.79 -8.20 5.45
N LYS A 140 1.12 -8.52 6.70
CA LYS A 140 0.62 -7.76 7.85
C LYS A 140 1.62 -7.68 8.99
N ASP A 141 1.42 -6.67 9.83
CA ASP A 141 1.97 -6.62 11.18
C ASP A 141 0.98 -5.86 12.05
N TYR A 142 0.30 -6.54 12.96
CA TYR A 142 -0.67 -5.95 13.92
C TYR A 142 -0.09 -5.85 15.34
N THR A 143 1.23 -5.94 15.48
CA THR A 143 1.96 -5.80 16.74
C THR A 143 2.58 -4.41 16.92
N LEU A 144 2.39 -3.53 15.94
CA LEU A 144 2.90 -2.15 15.98
C LEU A 144 2.29 -1.39 17.17
N ASN A 145 3.03 -0.41 17.68
CA ASN A 145 2.54 0.47 18.74
C ASN A 145 3.23 1.84 18.67
N THR A 146 3.07 2.50 17.52
CA THR A 146 3.80 3.73 17.22
C THR A 146 2.90 4.94 17.46
N ASN A 147 3.14 5.65 18.57
CA ASN A 147 2.47 6.92 18.84
C ASN A 147 3.02 8.03 17.93
N PHE A 148 2.24 8.40 16.92
CA PHE A 148 2.61 9.42 15.93
C PHE A 148 2.37 10.87 16.42
N LEU A 149 1.80 11.06 17.62
CA LEU A 149 1.61 12.38 18.25
C LEU A 149 2.79 12.79 19.15
N SER A 150 3.69 11.85 19.44
CA SER A 150 4.79 12.08 20.38
C SER A 150 5.71 13.21 19.93
N GLY A 151 5.91 14.21 20.79
CA GLY A 151 6.81 15.34 20.52
C GLY A 151 6.23 16.44 19.62
N LEU A 152 4.96 16.33 19.21
CA LEU A 152 4.31 17.38 18.43
C LEU A 152 3.92 18.57 19.34
N THR A 153 4.20 19.78 18.87
CA THR A 153 3.67 21.01 19.45
C THR A 153 2.21 21.23 19.03
N PRO A 154 1.45 22.13 19.68
CA PRO A 154 0.10 22.47 19.22
C PRO A 154 0.11 22.99 17.78
N GLY A 155 -0.77 22.44 16.94
CA GLY A 155 -0.88 22.83 15.52
C GLY A 155 -1.72 21.86 14.71
N ASN A 156 -1.87 22.15 13.42
CA ASN A 156 -2.52 21.27 12.45
C ASN A 156 -1.47 20.41 11.76
N TYR A 157 -1.67 19.10 11.76
CA TYR A 157 -0.72 18.13 11.22
C TYR A 157 -1.39 17.19 10.21
N ILE A 158 -0.60 16.67 9.30
CA ILE A 158 -0.96 15.58 8.38
C ILE A 158 -0.17 14.35 8.78
N LEU A 159 -0.88 13.23 8.98
CA LEU A 159 -0.29 11.90 8.99
C LEU A 159 -0.32 11.38 7.56
N GLU A 160 0.84 11.22 6.96
CA GLU A 160 0.99 10.69 5.60
C GLU A 160 1.51 9.27 5.66
N ILE A 161 0.86 8.39 4.90
CA ILE A 161 1.13 6.95 4.87
C ILE A 161 1.10 6.49 3.41
N PHE A 162 2.05 5.63 3.05
CA PHE A 162 2.00 4.82 1.84
C PHE A 162 2.67 3.46 2.10
N TYR A 163 2.47 2.50 1.22
CA TYR A 163 3.22 1.25 1.22
C TYR A 163 4.18 1.20 0.04
N SER A 164 5.36 0.60 0.25
CA SER A 164 6.19 0.12 -0.84
C SER A 164 6.28 -1.40 -0.78
N PHE A 165 6.41 -2.05 -1.93
CA PHE A 165 6.59 -3.48 -1.99
C PHE A 165 7.55 -3.87 -3.09
N ASP A 166 8.43 -4.81 -2.76
CA ASP A 166 9.50 -5.28 -3.64
C ASP A 166 9.11 -6.63 -4.23
N GLY A 167 9.41 -6.83 -5.51
CA GLY A 167 9.09 -8.03 -6.25
C GLY A 167 9.88 -8.15 -7.54
N SER A 168 9.51 -9.13 -8.35
CA SER A 168 10.09 -9.34 -9.68
C SER A 168 8.97 -9.66 -10.65
N ASP A 169 8.99 -9.01 -11.82
CA ASP A 169 8.04 -9.32 -12.89
C ASP A 169 8.45 -10.56 -13.71
N THR A 170 9.68 -11.04 -13.57
CA THR A 170 10.27 -12.00 -14.51
C THR A 170 10.82 -13.26 -13.86
N THR A 171 11.01 -13.26 -12.54
CA THR A 171 11.51 -14.41 -11.82
C THR A 171 10.78 -14.61 -10.50
N THR A 172 10.82 -15.84 -9.98
CA THR A 172 10.27 -16.18 -8.66
C THR A 172 11.30 -16.02 -7.53
N SER A 173 12.51 -15.53 -7.82
CA SER A 173 13.65 -15.58 -6.89
C SER A 173 14.28 -14.22 -6.58
N THR A 174 14.05 -13.22 -7.42
CA THR A 174 14.61 -11.87 -7.27
C THR A 174 13.55 -10.88 -6.84
N CYS A 175 14.00 -9.68 -6.46
CA CYS A 175 13.16 -8.61 -5.90
C CYS A 175 13.67 -7.24 -6.40
N GLU A 176 13.90 -7.13 -7.70
CA GLU A 176 14.53 -5.98 -8.36
C GLU A 176 13.59 -4.80 -8.62
N THR A 177 12.28 -5.03 -8.52
CA THR A 177 11.25 -4.03 -8.82
C THR A 177 10.56 -3.59 -7.54
N THR A 178 10.67 -2.32 -7.19
CA THR A 178 9.88 -1.68 -6.14
C THR A 178 8.65 -1.02 -6.74
N ARG A 179 7.49 -1.21 -6.10
CA ARG A 179 6.23 -0.54 -6.42
C ARG A 179 5.67 0.16 -5.19
N PHE A 180 4.76 1.09 -5.41
CA PHE A 180 4.19 1.93 -4.37
C PHE A 180 2.67 1.84 -4.37
N ILE A 181 2.09 1.85 -3.18
CA ILE A 181 0.65 1.94 -2.92
C ILE A 181 0.43 3.23 -2.16
N ASN A 182 -0.08 4.23 -2.84
CA ASN A 182 -0.52 5.48 -2.27
C ASN A 182 -2.04 5.62 -2.46
N ASN A 183 -2.63 6.58 -1.75
CA ASN A 183 -3.93 7.11 -2.16
C ASN A 183 -3.79 7.96 -3.42
#